data_AF-A0A8T6VYN1-F1
#
_entry.id   AF-A0A8T6VYN1-F1
#
_cell.length_a   1.000
_cell.length_b   1.000
_cell.length_c   1.000
_cell.angle_alpha   90.00
_cell.angle_beta   90.00
_cell.angle_gamma   90.00
#
_symmetry.space_group_name_H-M   'P 1'
#
loop_
_entity.id
_entity.type
_entity.pdbx_description
1 polymer ?
#
loop_
_entity_poly.entity_id
_entity_poly.type
_entity_poly.pdbx_seq_one_letter_code
_entity_poly.pdbx_strand_id
1 'polypeptide(L)'
;TTLYGWEPQEFTPSGLPKLDETILDGLDIPIADELREYLEVSKHLGMVSEGKHAWTKYLTDNPVTGMQHIHHSIGPTTVTHRHRHSHPNLGQVPAHTAHGKECRSVFTVPSGYRAVGSDASGLELRCLAHYMAKYDDGAYGKVILEGDIHTTNQEAAGLETRDQAKTFIYAYLYGAGDTKLGSIVDPRASDRKQRQIGKELRSRFETRIPALGYLTADVKSAAETRGWLRLPDQRRVYIRHQHAALNSLLQGAGSLICKQWQVNIHDEALVAFGQNPGGSWGDFMVQMGWIHDEVQFAVIEEHVPEATKILISSMERVTDQFGWRIPLAAEVQVGETWA
;
A
#
# COMPACT_ATOMS: atom_id res chain seq x y z
N THR A 1 -41.27 4.26 6.28
CA THR A 1 -41.11 4.50 7.72
C THR A 1 -39.63 4.48 8.01
N THR A 2 -39.10 5.51 8.65
CA THR A 2 -37.67 5.57 9.01
C THR A 2 -37.42 4.64 10.19
N LEU A 3 -36.70 3.54 9.99
CA LEU A 3 -36.31 2.64 11.07
C LEU A 3 -35.25 3.36 11.93
N TYR A 4 -35.40 3.33 13.26
CA TYR A 4 -34.51 4.01 14.23
C TYR A 4 -34.35 5.53 14.05
N GLY A 5 -35.24 6.19 13.29
CA GLY A 5 -35.19 7.65 13.10
C GLY A 5 -33.94 8.17 12.36
N TRP A 6 -33.17 7.30 11.69
CA TRP A 6 -31.97 7.69 10.95
C TRP A 6 -32.30 8.41 9.63
N GLU A 7 -31.76 9.62 9.45
CA GLU A 7 -31.89 10.38 8.20
C GLU A 7 -30.57 10.34 7.40
N PRO A 8 -30.54 9.66 6.24
CA PRO A 8 -29.32 9.53 5.45
C PRO A 8 -28.85 10.86 4.90
N GLN A 9 -27.55 11.16 5.08
CA GLN A 9 -26.89 12.35 4.54
C GLN A 9 -26.22 12.09 3.19
N GLU A 10 -25.83 10.84 2.94
CA GLU A 10 -25.18 10.40 1.71
C GLU A 10 -26.06 9.42 0.94
N PHE A 11 -26.01 9.52 -0.39
CA PHE A 11 -26.75 8.66 -1.31
C PHE A 11 -25.80 8.08 -2.35
N THR A 12 -26.07 6.85 -2.79
CA THR A 12 -25.35 6.20 -3.87
C THR A 12 -25.65 6.91 -5.21
N PRO A 13 -24.87 6.65 -6.28
CA PRO A 13 -25.20 7.16 -7.62
C PRO A 13 -26.59 6.73 -8.13
N SER A 14 -27.15 5.65 -7.59
CA SER A 14 -28.51 5.19 -7.88
C SER A 14 -29.59 5.86 -7.04
N GLY A 15 -29.23 6.83 -6.18
CA GLY A 15 -30.15 7.57 -5.31
C GLY A 15 -30.61 6.80 -4.06
N LEU A 16 -30.00 5.65 -3.75
CA LEU A 16 -30.31 4.90 -2.53
C LEU A 16 -29.52 5.47 -1.35
N PRO A 17 -30.07 5.47 -0.11
CA PRO A 17 -29.31 5.79 1.09
C PRO A 17 -28.01 4.98 1.13
N LYS A 18 -26.89 5.66 1.30
CA LYS A 18 -25.60 5.00 1.46
C LYS A 18 -25.48 4.50 2.90
N LEU A 19 -25.10 3.24 3.06
CA LEU A 19 -24.81 2.64 4.35
C LEU A 19 -23.52 1.83 4.21
N ASP A 20 -22.45 2.31 4.84
CA ASP A 20 -21.14 1.67 4.86
C ASP A 20 -20.61 1.63 6.30
N GLU A 21 -19.44 0.99 6.50
CA GLU A 21 -18.78 0.86 7.81
C GLU A 21 -18.59 2.23 8.48
N THR A 22 -18.20 3.27 7.73
CA THR A 22 -17.97 4.62 8.28
C THR A 22 -19.25 5.25 8.81
N ILE A 23 -20.36 5.10 8.07
CA ILE A 23 -21.66 5.58 8.54
C ILE A 23 -22.10 4.78 9.77
N LEU A 24 -21.96 3.44 9.75
CA LEU A 24 -22.34 2.58 10.87
C LEU A 24 -21.54 2.85 12.15
N ASP A 25 -20.26 3.22 12.06
CA ASP A 25 -19.43 3.59 13.21
C ASP A 25 -19.92 4.84 13.94
N GLY A 26 -20.60 5.74 13.21
CA GLY A 26 -21.21 6.96 13.76
C GLY A 26 -22.63 6.77 14.29
N LEU A 27 -23.23 5.59 14.11
CA LEU A 27 -24.62 5.33 14.49
C LEU A 27 -24.69 4.55 15.80
N ASP A 28 -25.39 5.15 16.77
CA ASP A 28 -25.76 4.49 18.02
C ASP A 28 -27.15 3.86 17.87
N ILE A 29 -27.23 2.75 17.13
CA ILE A 29 -28.47 1.97 16.93
C ILE A 29 -28.28 0.52 17.37
N PRO A 30 -29.32 -0.16 17.87
CA PRO A 30 -29.17 -1.49 18.49
C PRO A 30 -28.64 -2.59 17.56
N ILE A 31 -28.70 -2.39 16.24
CA ILE A 31 -28.31 -3.39 15.23
C ILE A 31 -27.03 -2.99 14.46
N ALA A 32 -26.35 -1.92 14.88
CA ALA A 32 -25.20 -1.38 14.14
C ALA A 32 -24.08 -2.42 14.03
N ASP A 33 -23.82 -3.14 15.12
CA ASP A 33 -22.76 -4.14 15.24
C ASP A 33 -23.04 -5.34 14.33
N GLU A 34 -24.26 -5.87 14.36
CA GLU A 34 -24.69 -6.98 13.50
C GLU A 34 -24.66 -6.59 12.02
N LEU A 35 -25.01 -5.34 11.68
CA LEU A 35 -24.91 -4.85 10.31
C LEU A 35 -23.46 -4.75 9.85
N ARG A 36 -22.52 -4.33 10.72
CA ARG A 36 -21.09 -4.29 10.39
C ARG A 36 -20.54 -5.69 10.14
N GLU A 37 -20.85 -6.63 11.03
CA GLU A 37 -20.46 -8.04 10.85
C GLU A 37 -21.04 -8.61 9.56
N TYR A 38 -22.33 -8.37 9.29
CA TYR A 38 -22.97 -8.79 8.06
C TYR A 38 -22.28 -8.22 6.80
N LEU A 39 -21.93 -6.94 6.79
CA LEU A 39 -21.24 -6.30 5.66
C LEU A 39 -19.85 -6.90 5.45
N GLU A 40 -19.09 -7.14 6.52
CA GLU A 40 -17.76 -7.77 6.43
C GLU A 40 -17.87 -9.19 5.87
N VAL A 41 -18.74 -10.02 6.44
CA VAL A 41 -18.93 -11.41 6.01
C VAL A 41 -19.42 -11.46 4.56
N SER A 42 -20.39 -10.61 4.19
CA SER A 42 -20.90 -10.53 2.81
C SER A 42 -19.80 -10.13 1.82
N LYS A 43 -18.92 -9.21 2.21
CA LYS A 43 -17.77 -8.81 1.40
C LYS A 43 -16.79 -9.96 1.20
N HIS A 44 -16.47 -10.71 2.27
CA HIS A 44 -15.62 -11.88 2.17
C HIS A 44 -16.25 -12.99 1.32
N LEU A 45 -17.53 -13.32 1.50
CA LEU A 45 -18.25 -14.29 0.67
C LEU A 45 -18.27 -13.86 -0.80
N GLY A 46 -18.48 -12.57 -1.08
CA GLY A 46 -18.38 -12.01 -2.42
C GLY A 46 -17.00 -12.20 -3.05
N MET A 47 -15.92 -12.11 -2.27
CA MET A 47 -14.56 -12.33 -2.74
C MET A 47 -14.21 -13.81 -2.92
N VAL A 48 -14.68 -14.68 -2.03
CA VAL A 48 -14.32 -16.09 -2.00
C VAL A 48 -15.16 -16.90 -2.98
N SER A 49 -16.49 -16.80 -2.93
CA SER A 49 -17.39 -17.77 -3.59
C SER A 49 -18.54 -17.15 -4.40
N GLU A 50 -19.17 -16.07 -3.92
CA GLU A 50 -20.47 -15.63 -4.46
C GLU A 50 -20.32 -14.61 -5.59
N GLY A 51 -19.36 -13.69 -5.46
CA GLY A 51 -19.22 -12.55 -6.36
C GLY A 51 -18.85 -12.93 -7.79
N LYS A 52 -19.11 -12.02 -8.73
CA LYS A 52 -18.83 -12.23 -10.17
C LYS A 52 -17.36 -12.62 -10.42
N HIS A 53 -16.44 -12.07 -9.64
CA HIS A 53 -15.01 -12.33 -9.71
C HIS A 53 -14.48 -13.06 -8.47
N ALA A 54 -15.29 -13.96 -7.90
CA ALA A 54 -14.94 -14.75 -6.74
C ALA A 54 -13.77 -15.72 -7.02
N TRP A 55 -12.91 -15.95 -6.03
CA TRP A 55 -11.71 -16.78 -6.15
C TRP A 55 -12.00 -18.20 -6.64
N THR A 56 -13.04 -18.84 -6.12
CA THR A 56 -13.41 -20.23 -6.51
C THR A 56 -13.77 -20.36 -7.98
N LYS A 57 -14.14 -19.26 -8.66
CA LYS A 57 -14.46 -19.24 -10.10
C LYS A 57 -13.23 -19.13 -10.98
N TYR A 58 -12.05 -18.95 -10.40
CA TYR A 58 -10.75 -18.81 -11.08
C TYR A 58 -9.76 -19.90 -10.71
N LEU A 59 -10.21 -20.95 -10.01
CA LEU A 59 -9.37 -22.09 -9.68
C LEU A 59 -9.06 -22.91 -10.93
N THR A 60 -7.78 -23.19 -11.13
CA THR A 60 -7.29 -24.08 -12.18
C THR A 60 -6.40 -25.16 -11.58
N ASP A 61 -6.63 -26.42 -11.92
CA ASP A 61 -5.81 -27.52 -11.44
C ASP A 61 -4.41 -27.47 -12.06
N ASN A 62 -3.37 -27.65 -11.24
CA ASN A 62 -1.99 -27.75 -11.68
C ASN A 62 -1.49 -29.20 -11.46
N PRO A 63 -1.28 -29.99 -12.52
CA PRO A 63 -0.86 -31.38 -12.39
C PRO A 63 0.59 -31.55 -11.92
N VAL A 64 1.42 -30.51 -12.01
CA VAL A 64 2.83 -30.54 -11.57
C VAL A 64 2.90 -30.39 -10.04
N THR A 65 2.17 -29.43 -9.48
CA THR A 65 2.16 -29.19 -8.03
C THR A 65 1.14 -30.05 -7.30
N GLY A 66 0.13 -30.58 -8.01
CA GLY A 66 -1.04 -31.25 -7.42
C GLY A 66 -1.99 -30.30 -6.71
N MET A 67 -1.82 -28.98 -6.88
CA MET A 67 -2.61 -27.93 -6.23
C MET A 67 -3.54 -27.22 -7.22
N GLN A 68 -4.46 -26.42 -6.68
CA GLN A 68 -5.26 -25.49 -7.47
C GLN A 68 -4.66 -24.09 -7.39
N HIS A 69 -4.54 -23.43 -8.54
CA HIS A 69 -3.95 -22.10 -8.64
C HIS A 69 -5.00 -21.06 -9.04
N ILE A 70 -4.74 -19.80 -8.69
CA ILE A 70 -5.53 -18.64 -9.16
C ILE A 70 -4.61 -17.78 -10.02
N HIS A 71 -4.95 -17.63 -11.30
CA HIS A 71 -4.22 -16.76 -12.21
C HIS A 71 -4.90 -15.40 -12.32
N HIS A 72 -4.37 -14.39 -11.60
CA HIS A 72 -4.89 -13.03 -11.68
C HIS A 72 -4.15 -12.16 -12.71
N SER A 73 -4.84 -11.15 -13.24
CA SER A 73 -4.23 -10.16 -14.13
C SER A 73 -3.67 -8.97 -13.36
N ILE A 74 -2.41 -8.62 -13.67
CA ILE A 74 -1.72 -7.43 -13.19
C ILE A 74 -1.38 -6.53 -14.38
N GLY A 75 -1.68 -5.22 -14.31
CA GLY A 75 -1.32 -4.29 -15.38
C GLY A 75 -1.05 -2.85 -14.91
N PRO A 76 -0.05 -2.13 -15.46
CA PRO A 76 0.35 -0.79 -15.03
C PRO A 76 -0.59 0.29 -15.58
N THR A 77 -1.86 0.26 -15.16
CA THR A 77 -2.95 1.02 -15.81
C THR A 77 -3.41 2.24 -15.01
N THR A 78 -2.82 2.50 -13.84
CA THR A 78 -3.16 3.68 -13.02
C THR A 78 -2.35 4.90 -13.43
N VAL A 79 -2.84 6.10 -13.08
CA VAL A 79 -2.19 7.39 -13.41
C VAL A 79 -0.81 7.53 -12.79
N THR A 80 -0.64 6.99 -11.58
CA THR A 80 0.63 6.93 -10.85
C THR A 80 1.48 5.74 -11.27
N HIS A 81 1.10 5.02 -12.33
CA HIS A 81 1.76 3.83 -12.83
C HIS A 81 1.73 2.61 -11.90
N ARG A 82 1.10 2.70 -10.72
CA ARG A 82 0.83 1.54 -9.86
C ARG A 82 0.05 0.47 -10.62
N HIS A 83 0.26 -0.78 -10.27
CA HIS A 83 -0.46 -1.88 -10.89
C HIS A 83 -1.91 -1.93 -10.43
N ARG A 84 -2.80 -2.25 -11.38
CA ARG A 84 -4.17 -2.67 -11.13
C ARG A 84 -4.21 -4.19 -11.17
N HIS A 85 -4.94 -4.77 -10.24
CA HIS A 85 -5.19 -6.20 -10.14
C HIS A 85 -6.64 -6.50 -10.54
N SER A 86 -6.88 -7.59 -11.27
CA SER A 86 -8.23 -7.98 -11.68
C SER A 86 -8.33 -9.45 -12.08
N HIS A 87 -9.56 -9.98 -12.07
CA HIS A 87 -9.89 -11.34 -12.53
C HIS A 87 -9.08 -12.49 -11.86
N PRO A 88 -9.15 -12.67 -10.53
CA PRO A 88 -9.77 -11.82 -9.52
C PRO A 88 -8.80 -10.73 -9.02
N ASN A 89 -9.30 -9.72 -8.30
CA ASN A 89 -8.38 -8.75 -7.68
C ASN A 89 -7.76 -9.37 -6.41
N LEU A 90 -6.53 -9.88 -6.51
CA LEU A 90 -5.74 -10.35 -5.35
C LEU A 90 -4.94 -9.25 -4.64
N GLY A 91 -4.92 -8.02 -5.18
CA GLY A 91 -4.33 -6.87 -4.47
C GLY A 91 -5.18 -6.35 -3.31
N GLN A 92 -6.30 -7.01 -3.02
CA GLN A 92 -7.26 -6.65 -1.96
C GLN A 92 -7.55 -7.82 -1.01
N VAL A 93 -6.73 -8.89 -1.01
CA VAL A 93 -6.92 -10.01 -0.07
C VAL A 93 -6.91 -9.46 1.36
N PRO A 94 -7.95 -9.71 2.19
CA PRO A 94 -8.06 -9.13 3.52
C PRO A 94 -6.90 -9.55 4.42
N ALA A 95 -6.41 -8.65 5.26
CA ALA A 95 -5.30 -8.90 6.18
C ALA A 95 -5.64 -8.56 7.63
N HIS A 96 -6.26 -7.40 7.84
CA HIS A 96 -6.55 -6.83 9.17
C HIS A 96 -8.05 -6.81 9.49
N THR A 97 -8.81 -7.75 8.95
CA THR A 97 -10.25 -7.97 9.24
C THR A 97 -10.41 -9.20 10.15
N ALA A 98 -11.61 -9.44 10.68
CA ALA A 98 -11.84 -10.55 11.61
C ALA A 98 -11.49 -11.92 10.98
N HIS A 99 -11.65 -12.04 9.66
CA HIS A 99 -11.33 -13.25 8.88
C HIS A 99 -10.11 -13.09 7.96
N GLY A 100 -9.28 -12.07 8.18
CA GLY A 100 -8.16 -11.74 7.30
C GLY A 100 -7.09 -12.83 7.27
N LYS A 101 -6.78 -13.40 8.43
CA LYS A 101 -5.82 -14.50 8.56
C LYS A 101 -6.28 -15.73 7.79
N GLU A 102 -7.54 -16.11 7.94
CA GLU A 102 -8.18 -17.23 7.25
C GLU A 102 -8.13 -16.99 5.73
N CYS A 103 -8.49 -15.78 5.29
CA CYS A 103 -8.44 -15.38 3.89
C CYS A 103 -7.04 -15.47 3.28
N ARG A 104 -5.98 -15.10 4.03
CA ARG A 104 -4.59 -15.24 3.55
C ARG A 104 -4.08 -16.67 3.62
N SER A 105 -4.54 -17.46 4.60
CA SER A 105 -4.04 -18.82 4.83
C SER A 105 -4.36 -19.81 3.71
N VAL A 106 -5.40 -19.54 2.90
CA VAL A 106 -5.72 -20.39 1.74
C VAL A 106 -4.72 -20.24 0.60
N PHE A 107 -3.92 -19.17 0.60
CA PHE A 107 -2.82 -18.98 -0.35
C PHE A 107 -1.56 -19.63 0.24
N THR A 108 -1.31 -20.87 -0.18
CA THR A 108 -0.26 -21.75 0.35
C THR A 108 0.65 -22.26 -0.76
N VAL A 109 1.75 -22.89 -0.37
CA VAL A 109 2.74 -23.50 -1.26
C VAL A 109 2.70 -25.04 -1.18
N PRO A 110 3.24 -25.77 -2.19
CA PRO A 110 3.31 -27.23 -2.14
C PRO A 110 4.32 -27.73 -1.09
N SER A 111 4.22 -29.00 -0.74
CA SER A 111 5.18 -29.65 0.17
C SER A 111 6.63 -29.51 -0.34
N GLY A 112 7.56 -29.22 0.57
CA GLY A 112 8.97 -28.96 0.24
C GLY A 112 9.28 -27.52 -0.18
N TYR A 113 8.26 -26.66 -0.26
CA TYR A 113 8.39 -25.23 -0.50
C TYR A 113 8.01 -24.44 0.75
N ARG A 114 8.44 -23.18 0.79
CA ARG A 114 8.06 -22.17 1.78
C ARG A 114 7.48 -20.95 1.06
N ALA A 115 6.48 -20.32 1.69
CA ALA A 115 5.97 -19.02 1.26
C ALA A 115 6.95 -17.95 1.76
N VAL A 116 7.61 -17.26 0.84
CA VAL A 116 8.56 -16.18 1.12
C VAL A 116 7.94 -14.87 0.65
N GLY A 117 7.50 -14.08 1.61
CA GLY A 117 6.96 -12.74 1.40
C GLY A 117 8.03 -11.69 1.63
N SER A 118 8.03 -10.64 0.81
CA SER A 118 8.87 -9.48 1.07
C SER A 118 8.16 -8.17 0.78
N ASP A 119 8.37 -7.18 1.64
CA ASP A 119 7.74 -5.85 1.57
C ASP A 119 8.80 -4.74 1.60
N ALA A 120 8.57 -3.66 0.86
CA ALA A 120 9.45 -2.50 0.84
C ALA A 120 9.31 -1.65 2.13
N SER A 121 10.28 -1.79 3.04
CA SER A 121 10.27 -1.15 4.36
C SER A 121 10.08 0.38 4.30
N GLY A 122 8.91 0.86 4.72
CA GLY A 122 8.63 2.29 4.86
C GLY A 122 8.69 3.07 3.53
N LEU A 123 8.33 2.43 2.41
CA LEU A 123 8.50 2.95 1.06
C LEU A 123 8.06 4.40 0.89
N GLU A 124 6.83 4.75 1.27
CA GLU A 124 6.30 6.11 1.07
C GLU A 124 7.07 7.18 1.87
N LEU A 125 7.55 6.84 3.08
CA LEU A 125 8.39 7.74 3.88
C LEU A 125 9.79 7.89 3.28
N ARG A 126 10.38 6.81 2.76
CA ARG A 126 11.66 6.86 2.04
C ARG A 126 11.53 7.67 0.74
N CYS A 127 10.38 7.58 0.07
CA CYS A 127 10.07 8.45 -1.08
C CYS A 127 10.00 9.91 -0.69
N LEU A 128 9.29 10.22 0.40
CA LEU A 128 9.22 11.59 0.89
C LEU A 128 10.62 12.12 1.23
N ALA A 129 11.42 11.36 1.96
CA ALA A 129 12.78 11.72 2.34
C ALA A 129 13.67 12.02 1.13
N HIS A 130 13.62 11.19 0.08
CA HIS A 130 14.41 11.41 -1.14
C HIS A 130 14.09 12.77 -1.79
N TYR A 131 12.80 13.11 -1.90
CA TYR A 131 12.39 14.37 -2.50
C TYR A 131 12.65 15.59 -1.61
N MET A 132 12.61 15.41 -0.29
CA MET A 132 12.91 16.47 0.68
C MET A 132 14.41 16.73 0.83
N ALA A 133 15.27 15.74 0.57
CA ALA A 133 16.71 15.81 0.75
C ALA A 133 17.39 17.03 0.09
N LYS A 134 16.84 17.57 -1.01
CA LYS A 134 17.37 18.79 -1.65
C LYS A 134 17.12 20.07 -0.86
N TYR A 135 16.26 20.04 0.17
CA TYR A 135 15.92 21.17 1.02
C TYR A 135 16.39 21.01 2.48
N ASP A 136 16.58 19.78 2.96
CA ASP A 136 17.02 19.50 4.34
C ASP A 136 18.34 18.71 4.43
N ASP A 137 19.05 18.55 3.32
CA ASP A 137 20.32 17.81 3.25
C ASP A 137 20.21 16.38 3.80
N GLY A 138 19.04 15.75 3.63
CA GLY A 138 18.78 14.38 4.04
C GLY A 138 18.43 14.21 5.52
N ALA A 139 18.21 15.29 6.27
CA ALA A 139 17.91 15.25 7.70
C ALA A 139 16.70 14.36 8.03
N TYR A 140 15.59 14.48 7.28
CA TYR A 140 14.42 13.63 7.51
C TYR A 140 14.70 12.15 7.24
N GLY A 141 15.53 11.86 6.23
CA GLY A 141 15.96 10.50 5.94
C GLY A 141 16.78 9.88 7.06
N LYS A 142 17.65 10.66 7.70
CA LYS A 142 18.41 10.23 8.87
C LYS A 142 17.49 9.84 10.04
N VAL A 143 16.44 10.62 10.28
CA VAL A 143 15.44 10.30 11.33
C VAL A 143 14.71 8.99 11.04
N ILE A 144 14.39 8.68 9.77
CA ILE A 144 13.78 7.40 9.38
C ILE A 144 14.69 6.22 9.73
N LEU A 145 16.00 6.35 9.52
CA LEU A 145 16.95 5.25 9.68
C LEU A 145 17.42 5.06 11.12
N GLU A 146 17.58 6.16 11.87
CA GLU A 146 18.30 6.16 13.14
C GLU A 146 17.42 6.57 14.34
N GLY A 147 16.23 7.13 14.09
CA GLY A 147 15.37 7.72 15.12
C GLY A 147 13.95 7.15 15.13
N ASP A 148 13.08 7.78 15.92
CA ASP A 148 11.64 7.50 15.90
C ASP A 148 10.91 8.51 15.02
N ILE A 149 10.71 8.12 13.76
CA ILE A 149 10.00 8.94 12.77
C ILE A 149 8.55 9.22 13.18
N HIS A 150 7.90 8.33 13.92
CA HIS A 150 6.51 8.51 14.33
C HIS A 150 6.40 9.53 15.45
N THR A 151 7.32 9.51 16.42
CA THR A 151 7.42 10.56 17.46
C THR A 151 7.77 11.91 16.83
N THR A 152 8.72 11.94 15.89
CA THR A 152 9.06 13.18 15.16
C THR A 152 7.85 13.76 14.42
N ASN A 153 7.09 12.90 13.72
CA ASN A 153 5.87 13.32 13.03
C ASN A 153 4.76 13.73 14.00
N GLN A 154 4.66 13.06 15.15
CA GLN A 154 3.71 13.40 16.22
C GLN A 154 3.92 14.83 16.72
N GLU A 155 5.16 15.16 17.08
CA GLU A 155 5.54 16.50 17.58
C GLU A 155 5.32 17.58 16.52
N ALA A 156 5.72 17.29 15.27
CA ALA A 156 5.55 18.19 14.14
C ALA A 156 4.07 18.48 13.85
N ALA A 157 3.22 17.46 13.87
CA ALA A 157 1.77 17.61 13.67
C ALA A 157 1.03 18.14 14.92
N GLY A 158 1.63 18.01 16.11
CA GLY A 158 0.99 18.36 17.38
C GLY A 158 -0.08 17.36 17.80
N LEU A 159 0.14 16.07 17.55
CA LEU A 159 -0.80 14.98 17.86
C LEU A 159 -0.54 14.44 19.27
N GLU A 160 -1.61 13.97 19.93
CA GLU A 160 -1.53 13.51 21.31
C GLU A 160 -0.86 12.15 21.43
N THR A 161 -1.08 11.27 20.44
CA THR A 161 -0.58 9.90 20.48
C THR A 161 0.23 9.53 19.24
N ARG A 162 1.12 8.56 19.43
CA ARG A 162 1.92 7.98 18.35
C ARG A 162 1.06 7.26 17.31
N ASP A 163 -0.05 6.65 17.72
CA ASP A 163 -0.98 5.96 16.82
C ASP A 163 -1.75 6.94 15.94
N GLN A 164 -2.18 8.08 16.49
CA GLN A 164 -2.69 9.18 15.69
C GLN A 164 -1.64 9.67 14.70
N ALA A 165 -0.38 9.81 15.11
CA ALA A 165 0.70 10.26 14.23
C ALA A 165 0.97 9.28 13.08
N LYS A 166 0.98 7.97 13.35
CA LYS A 166 1.08 6.93 12.32
C LYS A 166 -0.09 7.02 11.34
N THR A 167 -1.32 7.10 11.83
CA THR A 167 -2.52 7.18 10.99
C THR A 167 -2.52 8.47 10.16
N PHE A 168 -2.16 9.60 10.78
CA PHE A 168 -2.07 10.91 10.15
C PHE A 168 -1.04 10.92 9.02
N ILE A 169 0.20 10.46 9.26
CA ILE A 169 1.24 10.56 8.24
C ILE A 169 0.89 9.72 7.02
N TYR A 170 0.40 8.48 7.18
CA TYR A 170 0.00 7.68 6.03
C TYR A 170 -1.23 8.27 5.33
N ALA A 171 -2.24 8.75 6.06
CA ALA A 171 -3.37 9.45 5.45
C ALA A 171 -2.92 10.68 4.65
N TYR A 172 -2.01 11.48 5.20
CA TYR A 172 -1.41 12.64 4.54
C TYR A 172 -0.67 12.23 3.25
N LEU A 173 0.20 11.22 3.32
CA LEU A 173 0.96 10.70 2.17
C LEU A 173 0.04 10.10 1.10
N TYR A 174 -1.08 9.49 1.49
CA TYR A 174 -2.12 9.00 0.59
C TYR A 174 -3.09 10.07 0.08
N GLY A 175 -2.81 11.35 0.35
CA GLY A 175 -3.56 12.47 -0.23
C GLY A 175 -4.90 12.75 0.45
N ALA A 176 -5.08 12.33 1.71
CA ALA A 176 -6.27 12.66 2.48
C ALA A 176 -6.51 14.18 2.50
N GLY A 177 -7.75 14.58 2.23
CA GLY A 177 -8.21 15.95 2.38
C GLY A 177 -8.34 16.36 3.86
N ASP A 178 -8.52 17.65 4.11
CA ASP A 178 -8.51 18.19 5.48
C ASP A 178 -9.60 17.59 6.38
N THR A 179 -10.79 17.28 5.86
CA THR A 179 -11.84 16.61 6.65
C THR A 179 -11.36 15.24 7.16
N LYS A 180 -10.77 14.41 6.28
CA LYS A 180 -10.27 13.08 6.66
C LYS A 180 -9.08 13.16 7.61
N LEU A 181 -8.22 14.18 7.47
CA LEU A 181 -7.15 14.40 8.45
C LEU A 181 -7.69 14.80 9.82
N GLY A 182 -8.72 15.65 9.87
CA GLY A 182 -9.34 16.05 11.14
C GLY A 182 -10.09 14.92 11.83
N SER A 183 -10.72 14.02 11.07
CA SER A 183 -11.44 12.87 11.64
C SER A 183 -10.52 11.87 12.35
N ILE A 184 -9.20 11.91 12.11
CA ILE A 184 -8.21 11.09 12.84
C ILE A 184 -8.07 11.57 14.29
N VAL A 185 -8.24 12.88 14.52
CA VAL A 185 -8.16 13.49 15.85
C VAL A 185 -9.51 13.47 16.54
N ASP A 186 -10.56 13.90 15.83
CA ASP A 186 -11.92 13.94 16.37
C ASP A 186 -12.91 13.33 15.38
N PRO A 187 -13.10 12.00 15.42
CA PRO A 187 -14.02 11.31 14.52
C PRO A 187 -15.49 11.67 14.78
N ARG A 188 -15.84 12.20 15.95
CA ARG A 188 -17.22 12.55 16.33
C ARG A 188 -17.57 14.02 16.07
N ALA A 189 -16.58 14.85 15.78
CA ALA A 189 -16.80 16.23 15.37
C ALA A 189 -17.55 16.34 14.04
N SER A 190 -18.32 17.42 13.87
CA SER A 190 -18.91 17.77 12.57
C SER A 190 -17.86 17.94 11.48
N ASP A 191 -18.22 17.66 10.22
CA ASP A 191 -17.37 17.84 9.04
C ASP A 191 -16.67 19.20 8.98
N ARG A 192 -17.40 20.27 9.36
CA ARG A 192 -16.84 21.64 9.38
C ARG A 192 -15.69 21.74 10.40
N LYS A 193 -15.86 21.14 11.57
CA LYS A 193 -14.84 21.13 12.63
C LYS A 193 -13.68 20.21 12.27
N GLN A 194 -13.94 19.02 11.73
CA GLN A 194 -12.90 18.12 11.22
C GLN A 194 -12.06 18.80 10.13
N ARG A 195 -12.70 19.44 9.14
CA ARG A 195 -11.99 20.19 8.10
C ARG A 195 -11.09 21.29 8.67
N GLN A 196 -11.54 22.02 9.70
CA GLN A 196 -10.73 23.04 10.36
C GLN A 196 -9.51 22.41 11.07
N ILE A 197 -9.72 21.34 11.84
CA ILE A 197 -8.64 20.60 12.52
C ILE A 197 -7.61 20.10 11.51
N GLY A 198 -8.05 19.41 10.45
CA GLY A 198 -7.12 18.85 9.46
C GLY A 198 -6.33 19.92 8.69
N LYS A 199 -6.93 21.08 8.42
CA LYS A 199 -6.22 22.22 7.82
C LYS A 199 -5.14 22.75 8.76
N GLU A 200 -5.42 22.87 10.06
CA GLU A 200 -4.45 23.29 11.08
C GLU A 200 -3.31 22.28 11.21
N LEU A 201 -3.62 20.98 11.28
CA LEU A 201 -2.63 19.89 11.34
C LEU A 201 -1.71 19.93 10.13
N ARG A 202 -2.27 20.00 8.91
CA ARG A 202 -1.50 20.11 7.66
C ARG A 202 -0.56 21.31 7.69
N SER A 203 -1.10 22.48 7.99
CA SER A 203 -0.33 23.73 8.02
C SER A 203 0.80 23.65 9.05
N ARG A 204 0.52 23.12 10.24
CA ARG A 204 1.51 22.97 11.31
C ARG A 204 2.61 21.99 10.91
N PHE A 205 2.23 20.83 10.36
CA PHE A 205 3.15 19.79 9.92
C PHE A 205 4.10 20.30 8.83
N GLU A 206 3.57 20.95 7.79
CA GLU A 206 4.34 21.55 6.70
C GLU A 206 5.23 22.72 7.17
N THR A 207 4.82 23.45 8.22
CA THR A 207 5.63 24.53 8.82
C THR A 207 6.76 23.99 9.69
N ARG A 208 6.49 22.93 10.47
CA ARG A 208 7.46 22.30 11.37
C ARG A 208 8.48 21.41 10.65
N ILE A 209 8.16 20.99 9.43
CA ILE A 209 9.08 20.31 8.51
C ILE A 209 9.22 21.20 7.26
N PRO A 210 10.06 22.26 7.30
CA PRO A 210 10.14 23.24 6.21
C PRO A 210 10.40 22.62 4.82
N ALA A 211 11.22 21.56 4.76
CA ALA A 211 11.47 20.82 3.52
C ALA A 211 10.21 20.20 2.90
N LEU A 212 9.25 19.76 3.73
CA LEU A 212 7.95 19.29 3.26
C LEU A 212 7.12 20.44 2.70
N GLY A 213 7.15 21.61 3.36
CA GLY A 213 6.50 22.83 2.87
C GLY A 213 7.03 23.24 1.50
N TYR A 214 8.36 23.29 1.33
CA TYR A 214 8.99 23.60 0.05
C TYR A 214 8.67 22.57 -1.03
N LEU A 215 8.76 21.27 -0.71
CA LEU A 215 8.40 20.20 -1.64
C LEU A 215 6.95 20.33 -2.09
N THR A 216 6.03 20.54 -1.15
CA THR A 216 4.59 20.67 -1.41
C THR A 216 4.28 21.88 -2.29
N ALA A 217 4.96 23.01 -2.07
CA ALA A 217 4.84 24.18 -2.91
C ALA A 217 5.32 23.91 -4.35
N ASP A 218 6.49 23.30 -4.51
CA ASP A 218 7.07 22.98 -5.81
C ASP A 218 6.19 22.01 -6.62
N VAL A 219 5.66 20.95 -6.00
CA VAL A 219 4.80 19.98 -6.71
C VAL A 219 3.45 20.60 -7.09
N LYS A 220 2.89 21.48 -6.26
CA LYS A 220 1.65 22.21 -6.58
C LYS A 220 1.87 23.17 -7.74
N SER A 221 2.95 23.96 -7.71
CA SER A 221 3.31 24.87 -8.79
C SER A 221 3.56 24.13 -10.10
N ALA A 222 4.26 23.00 -10.06
CA ALA A 222 4.43 22.13 -11.21
C ALA A 222 3.09 21.56 -11.73
N ALA A 223 2.21 21.08 -10.84
CA ALA A 223 0.90 20.60 -11.25
C ALA A 223 0.06 21.70 -11.92
N GLU A 224 0.14 22.94 -11.44
CA GLU A 224 -0.58 24.08 -11.99
C GLU A 224 -0.05 24.52 -13.36
N THR A 225 1.27 24.65 -13.49
CA THR A 225 1.91 25.21 -14.69
C THR A 225 1.96 24.24 -15.86
N ARG A 226 2.17 22.93 -15.60
CA ARG A 226 2.32 21.92 -16.66
C ARG A 226 1.31 20.78 -16.62
N GLY A 227 0.57 20.58 -15.53
CA GLY A 227 -0.43 19.50 -15.41
C GLY A 227 0.13 18.10 -15.14
N TRP A 228 1.43 17.95 -14.93
CA TRP A 228 2.08 16.66 -14.65
C TRP A 228 3.34 16.82 -13.80
N LEU A 229 3.76 15.75 -13.13
CA LEU A 229 5.01 15.64 -12.40
C LEU A 229 5.96 14.66 -13.11
N ARG A 230 7.27 14.78 -12.85
CA ARG A 230 8.30 13.92 -13.45
C ARG A 230 8.82 12.97 -12.39
N LEU A 231 8.84 11.67 -12.70
CA LEU A 231 9.43 10.63 -11.87
C LEU A 231 10.95 10.51 -12.12
N PRO A 232 11.70 9.76 -11.29
CA PRO A 232 13.15 9.62 -11.41
C PRO A 232 13.62 9.12 -12.78
N ASP A 233 12.89 8.19 -13.38
CA ASP A 233 13.15 7.67 -14.73
C ASP A 233 12.61 8.57 -15.87
N GLN A 234 12.29 9.82 -15.54
CA GLN A 234 11.84 10.86 -16.45
C GLN A 234 10.41 10.71 -17.00
N ARG A 235 9.67 9.64 -16.65
CA ARG A 235 8.27 9.48 -17.07
C ARG A 235 7.35 10.48 -16.38
N ARG A 236 6.18 10.73 -17.00
CA ARG A 236 5.20 11.70 -16.53
C ARG A 236 4.13 11.05 -15.67
N VAL A 237 3.71 11.73 -14.62
CA VAL A 237 2.49 11.42 -13.84
C VAL A 237 1.56 12.62 -13.96
N TYR A 238 0.41 12.44 -14.60
CA TYR A 238 -0.55 13.52 -14.81
C TYR A 238 -1.32 13.82 -13.53
N ILE A 239 -1.48 15.10 -13.20
CA ILE A 239 -2.13 15.53 -11.97
C ILE A 239 -3.56 15.98 -12.28
N ARG A 240 -4.53 15.26 -11.72
CA ARG A 240 -5.97 15.59 -11.88
C ARG A 240 -6.41 16.73 -10.96
N HIS A 241 -5.89 16.76 -9.74
CA HIS A 241 -6.19 17.77 -8.73
C HIS A 241 -4.92 18.18 -8.00
N GLN A 242 -4.72 19.48 -7.78
CA GLN A 242 -3.50 20.00 -7.14
C GLN A 242 -3.25 19.43 -5.74
N HIS A 243 -4.31 19.17 -4.95
CA HIS A 243 -4.16 18.58 -3.62
C HIS A 243 -3.60 17.14 -3.64
N ALA A 244 -3.72 16.45 -4.77
CA ALA A 244 -3.20 15.09 -4.97
C ALA A 244 -1.77 15.09 -5.55
N ALA A 245 -1.17 16.25 -5.81
CA ALA A 245 0.13 16.35 -6.48
C ALA A 245 1.25 15.64 -5.71
N LEU A 246 1.38 15.90 -4.40
CA LEU A 246 2.40 15.25 -3.56
C LEU A 246 2.18 13.74 -3.53
N ASN A 247 0.96 13.28 -3.22
CA ASN A 247 0.62 11.86 -3.23
C ASN A 247 0.94 11.19 -4.57
N SER A 248 0.59 11.84 -5.69
CA SER A 248 0.84 11.30 -7.03
C SER A 248 2.33 11.16 -7.33
N LEU A 249 3.16 12.08 -6.82
CA LEU A 249 4.61 12.00 -6.93
C LEU A 249 5.15 10.80 -6.15
N LEU A 250 4.77 10.69 -4.87
CA LEU A 250 5.28 9.65 -3.96
C LEU A 250 4.84 8.26 -4.40
N GLN A 251 3.55 8.08 -4.69
CA GLN A 251 3.01 6.82 -5.17
C GLN A 251 3.59 6.44 -6.54
N GLY A 252 3.84 7.42 -7.40
CA GLY A 252 4.49 7.20 -8.69
C GLY A 252 5.93 6.73 -8.54
N ALA A 253 6.69 7.37 -7.65
CA ALA A 253 8.05 6.98 -7.33
C ALA A 253 8.10 5.58 -6.67
N GLY A 254 7.23 5.31 -5.70
CA GLY A 254 7.11 4.00 -5.08
C GLY A 254 6.78 2.91 -6.11
N SER A 255 5.85 3.19 -7.04
CA SER A 255 5.56 2.26 -8.12
C SER A 255 6.76 2.00 -9.04
N LEU A 256 7.60 3.00 -9.29
CA LEU A 256 8.81 2.85 -10.10
C LEU A 256 9.85 1.99 -9.36
N ILE A 257 10.07 2.27 -8.08
CA ILE A 257 10.97 1.50 -7.20
C ILE A 257 10.58 0.03 -7.21
N CYS A 258 9.31 -0.28 -6.91
CA CYS A 258 8.88 -1.69 -6.83
C CYS A 258 8.90 -2.39 -8.19
N LYS A 259 8.71 -1.67 -9.29
CA LYS A 259 8.90 -2.23 -10.65
C LYS A 259 10.34 -2.63 -10.90
N GLN A 260 11.28 -1.73 -10.59
CA GLN A 260 12.69 -2.00 -10.80
C GLN A 260 13.18 -3.08 -9.85
N TRP A 261 12.66 -3.10 -8.62
CA TRP A 261 12.93 -4.16 -7.65
C TRP A 261 12.55 -5.54 -8.20
N GLN A 262 11.36 -5.68 -8.79
CA GLN A 262 10.93 -6.92 -9.44
C GLN A 262 11.87 -7.37 -10.57
N VAL A 263 12.29 -6.42 -11.41
CA VAL A 263 13.26 -6.71 -12.49
C VAL A 263 14.59 -7.19 -11.89
N ASN A 264 15.09 -6.50 -10.87
CA ASN A 264 16.34 -6.88 -10.21
C ASN A 264 16.23 -8.27 -9.54
N ILE A 265 15.10 -8.58 -8.88
CA ILE A 265 14.85 -9.91 -8.29
C ILE A 265 14.98 -10.99 -9.35
N HIS A 266 14.35 -10.79 -10.52
CA HIS A 266 14.37 -11.79 -11.60
C HIS A 266 15.76 -11.92 -12.22
N ASP A 267 16.47 -10.81 -12.41
CA ASP A 267 17.84 -10.81 -12.91
C ASP A 267 18.80 -11.55 -11.96
N GLU A 268 18.71 -11.27 -10.66
CA GLU A 268 19.56 -11.89 -9.63
C GLU A 268 19.19 -13.36 -9.41
N ALA A 269 17.90 -13.72 -9.44
CA ALA A 269 17.45 -15.11 -9.41
C ALA A 269 17.90 -15.91 -10.65
N LEU A 270 17.90 -15.30 -11.83
CA LEU A 270 18.41 -15.93 -13.05
C LEU A 270 19.91 -16.22 -12.95
N VAL A 271 20.69 -15.31 -12.35
CA VAL A 271 22.13 -15.53 -12.12
C VAL A 271 22.36 -16.62 -11.07
N ALA A 272 21.62 -16.59 -9.96
CA ALA A 272 21.80 -17.51 -8.85
C ALA A 272 21.34 -18.95 -9.16
N PHE A 273 20.22 -19.08 -9.88
CA PHE A 273 19.56 -20.37 -10.10
C PHE A 273 19.54 -20.83 -11.56
N GLY A 274 19.64 -19.91 -12.53
CA GLY A 274 19.46 -20.22 -13.95
C GLY A 274 20.61 -20.99 -14.61
N GLN A 275 21.75 -21.16 -13.94
CA GLN A 275 22.85 -22.00 -14.40
C GLN A 275 22.80 -23.44 -13.84
N ASN A 276 21.80 -23.76 -13.02
CA ASN A 276 21.71 -25.10 -12.44
C ASN A 276 21.43 -26.13 -13.55
N PRO A 277 22.23 -27.22 -13.65
CA PRO A 277 22.13 -28.21 -14.72
C PRO A 277 20.83 -29.06 -14.72
N GLY A 278 19.79 -28.63 -14.00
CA GLY A 278 18.52 -29.33 -13.87
C GLY A 278 17.27 -28.46 -14.02
N GLY A 279 17.36 -27.15 -14.32
CA GLY A 279 16.16 -26.31 -14.37
C GLY A 279 16.32 -24.82 -14.69
N SER A 280 15.19 -24.14 -14.90
CA SER A 280 15.04 -22.68 -14.90
C SER A 280 15.03 -22.16 -13.46
N TRP A 281 15.29 -20.86 -13.22
CA TRP A 281 15.13 -20.27 -11.89
C TRP A 281 13.71 -20.48 -11.32
N GLY A 282 12.71 -20.57 -12.20
CA GLY A 282 11.33 -20.88 -11.88
C GLY A 282 11.08 -22.28 -11.31
N ASP A 283 12.10 -23.16 -11.28
CA ASP A 283 12.00 -24.46 -10.61
C ASP A 283 12.31 -24.33 -9.10
N PHE A 284 13.08 -23.31 -8.71
CA PHE A 284 13.57 -23.09 -7.34
C PHE A 284 12.81 -21.98 -6.60
N MET A 285 12.41 -20.93 -7.33
CA MET A 285 11.73 -19.74 -6.80
C MET A 285 10.65 -19.32 -7.80
N VAL A 286 9.38 -19.42 -7.40
CA VAL A 286 8.22 -19.10 -8.25
C VAL A 286 7.54 -17.86 -7.70
N GLN A 287 7.42 -16.81 -8.52
CA GLN A 287 6.62 -15.65 -8.13
C GLN A 287 5.14 -15.99 -8.14
N MET A 288 4.50 -15.89 -6.97
CA MET A 288 3.07 -16.11 -6.79
C MET A 288 2.28 -14.80 -6.88
N GLY A 289 2.86 -13.70 -6.41
CA GLY A 289 2.16 -12.43 -6.30
C GLY A 289 3.07 -11.22 -6.28
N TRP A 290 2.51 -10.10 -6.74
CA TRP A 290 3.06 -8.77 -6.56
C TRP A 290 1.93 -7.84 -6.16
N ILE A 291 1.92 -7.39 -4.92
CA ILE A 291 0.90 -6.50 -4.36
C ILE A 291 1.59 -5.19 -4.04
N HIS A 292 1.75 -4.37 -5.08
CA HIS A 292 2.30 -3.02 -4.99
C HIS A 292 3.75 -2.94 -4.48
N ASP A 293 3.95 -2.86 -3.18
CA ASP A 293 5.21 -2.84 -2.45
C ASP A 293 5.55 -4.18 -1.80
N GLU A 294 4.67 -5.17 -1.93
CA GLU A 294 4.84 -6.53 -1.43
C GLU A 294 4.99 -7.53 -2.59
N VAL A 295 5.82 -8.54 -2.41
CA VAL A 295 6.06 -9.64 -3.36
C VAL A 295 5.95 -10.98 -2.63
N GLN A 296 5.39 -11.98 -3.30
CA GLN A 296 5.15 -13.30 -2.73
C GLN A 296 5.76 -14.37 -3.64
N PHE A 297 6.59 -15.24 -3.07
CA PHE A 297 7.28 -16.31 -3.77
C PHE A 297 7.07 -17.66 -3.08
N ALA A 298 6.90 -18.72 -3.87
CA ALA A 298 7.09 -20.08 -3.41
C ALA A 298 8.56 -20.45 -3.64
N VAL A 299 9.29 -20.85 -2.61
CA VAL A 299 10.72 -21.16 -2.70
C VAL A 299 10.97 -22.54 -2.14
N ILE A 300 11.74 -23.38 -2.83
CA ILE A 300 12.18 -24.67 -2.26
C ILE A 300 12.90 -24.39 -0.94
N GLU A 301 12.57 -25.15 0.10
CA GLU A 301 13.01 -24.85 1.48
C GLU A 301 14.53 -24.67 1.60
N GLU A 302 15.32 -25.46 0.87
CA GLU A 302 16.79 -25.37 0.86
C GLU A 302 17.34 -24.05 0.27
N HIS A 303 16.56 -23.37 -0.57
CA HIS A 303 16.95 -22.14 -1.26
C HIS A 303 16.41 -20.87 -0.62
N VAL A 304 15.61 -20.97 0.46
CA VAL A 304 15.09 -19.82 1.21
C VAL A 304 16.18 -18.82 1.63
N PRO A 305 17.37 -19.25 2.13
CA PRO A 305 18.43 -18.31 2.48
C PRO A 305 18.95 -17.49 1.30
N GLU A 306 19.04 -18.10 0.11
CA GLU A 306 19.52 -17.42 -1.10
C GLU A 306 18.44 -16.50 -1.68
N ALA A 307 17.18 -16.96 -1.73
CA ALA A 307 16.04 -16.12 -2.13
C ALA A 307 15.89 -14.89 -1.22
N THR A 308 16.10 -15.05 0.10
CA THR A 308 16.07 -13.93 1.05
C THR A 308 17.14 -12.88 0.71
N LYS A 309 18.37 -13.31 0.40
CA LYS A 309 19.43 -12.39 -0.02
C LYS A 309 19.05 -11.65 -1.28
N ILE A 310 18.59 -12.37 -2.31
CA ILE A 310 18.17 -11.80 -3.59
C ILE A 310 17.11 -10.72 -3.38
N LEU A 311 16.07 -10.99 -2.58
CA LEU A 311 15.00 -10.04 -2.31
C LEU A 311 15.53 -8.74 -1.68
N ILE A 312 16.47 -8.85 -0.75
CA ILE A 312 17.10 -7.70 -0.06
C ILE A 312 18.05 -6.96 -1.01
N SER A 313 19.04 -7.65 -1.60
CA SER A 313 20.05 -7.04 -2.47
C SER A 313 19.45 -6.38 -3.71
N SER A 314 18.38 -6.97 -4.25
CA SER A 314 17.66 -6.41 -5.39
C SER A 314 17.03 -5.06 -5.07
N MET A 315 16.55 -4.83 -3.84
CA MET A 315 16.02 -3.53 -3.40
C MET A 315 17.14 -2.53 -3.14
N GLU A 316 18.23 -2.97 -2.50
CA GLU A 316 19.42 -2.14 -2.28
C GLU A 316 19.96 -1.61 -3.62
N ARG A 317 20.04 -2.46 -4.64
CA ARG A 317 20.43 -2.09 -6.01
C ARG A 317 19.54 -1.03 -6.65
N VAL A 318 18.24 -0.99 -6.32
CA VAL A 318 17.35 0.09 -6.80
C VAL A 318 17.79 1.45 -6.27
N THR A 319 18.31 1.50 -5.04
CA THR A 319 18.88 2.71 -4.43
C THR A 319 19.93 3.32 -5.35
N ASP A 320 20.88 2.51 -5.79
CA ASP A 320 21.99 2.97 -6.62
C ASP A 320 21.55 3.30 -8.05
N GLN A 321 20.70 2.45 -8.65
CA GLN A 321 20.22 2.62 -10.02
C GLN A 321 19.50 3.95 -10.25
N PHE A 322 18.73 4.42 -9.26
CA PHE A 322 18.01 5.70 -9.35
C PHE A 322 18.67 6.83 -8.58
N GLY A 323 19.84 6.60 -7.97
CA GLY A 323 20.51 7.60 -7.14
C GLY A 323 19.61 8.09 -5.99
N TRP A 324 18.94 7.16 -5.32
CA TRP A 324 18.09 7.48 -4.18
C TRP A 324 18.93 8.11 -3.07
N ARG A 325 18.37 9.09 -2.36
CA ARG A 325 19.12 9.91 -1.38
C ARG A 325 19.02 9.37 0.05
N ILE A 326 18.36 8.24 0.17
CA ILE A 326 18.20 7.44 1.38
C ILE A 326 18.28 5.99 0.91
N PRO A 327 18.95 5.07 1.63
CA PRO A 327 18.91 3.65 1.29
C PRO A 327 17.46 3.16 1.17
N LEU A 328 17.16 2.32 0.17
CA LEU A 328 15.93 1.52 0.14
C LEU A 328 16.19 0.19 0.84
N ALA A 329 15.16 -0.41 1.42
CA ALA A 329 15.27 -1.67 2.13
C ALA A 329 14.01 -2.51 1.92
N ALA A 330 14.15 -3.82 2.05
CA ALA A 330 13.05 -4.76 2.03
C ALA A 330 13.11 -5.67 3.26
N GLU A 331 11.95 -5.98 3.84
CA GLU A 331 11.78 -6.97 4.89
C GLU A 331 11.34 -8.28 4.28
N VAL A 332 11.84 -9.40 4.80
CA VAL A 332 11.50 -10.74 4.32
C VAL A 332 10.91 -11.56 5.46
N GLN A 333 9.81 -12.23 5.18
CA GLN A 333 9.16 -13.17 6.09
C GLN A 333 8.99 -14.53 5.39
N VAL A 334 9.14 -15.60 6.16
CA VAL A 334 9.05 -16.98 5.68
C VAL A 334 7.97 -17.70 6.46
N GLY A 335 7.04 -18.33 5.75
CA GLY A 335 5.92 -19.05 6.31
C GLY A 335 5.51 -20.26 5.48
N GLU A 336 4.40 -20.88 5.87
CA GLU A 336 3.74 -21.94 5.10
C GLU A 336 2.71 -21.36 4.12
N THR A 337 2.18 -20.18 4.45
CA THR A 337 1.11 -19.50 3.72
C THR A 337 1.38 -18.00 3.70
N TRP A 338 0.53 -17.23 3.02
CA TRP A 338 0.59 -15.76 3.03
C TRP A 338 0.15 -15.11 4.35
N ALA A 339 -0.44 -15.86 5.29
CA ALA A 339 -1.06 -15.31 6.52
C ALA A 339 -0.08 -14.84 7.60
#